data_AF-I1E130-F1
#
_entry.id   AF-I1E130-F1
#
_cell.length_a   1.000
_cell.length_b   1.000
_cell.length_c   1.000
_cell.angle_alpha   90.00
_cell.angle_beta   90.00
_cell.angle_gamma   90.00
#
_symmetry.space_group_name_H-M   'P 1'
#
loop_
_entity.id
_entity.type
_entity.pdbx_description
1 polymer ?
#
loop_
_entity_poly.entity_id
_entity_poly.type
_entity_poly.pdbx_seq_one_letter_code
_entity_poly.pdbx_strand_id
1 'polypeptide(L)'
;MLALALVGLLIFFHEWNQHTVMLADRLPLVVISTMHGYGPGVMLGGVTGCLLFLLYFFYRCVLKKETSFFKKAEKALAMLMLASLLVLFGGNFLIASHRRSQADQAGYVSCPMTTLLSNRITMEVWVHNESLCYDNDIRHLVQRGTIEEVQQVQQHLVARQKQQDARQRFLQQEQLSRNDG
;
A
#
# COMPACT_ATOMS: atom_id res chain seq x y z
N MET A 1 -3.76 -10.22 -23.53
CA MET A 1 -4.90 -9.66 -22.78
C MET A 1 -5.22 -10.46 -21.52
N LEU A 2 -5.60 -11.74 -21.61
CA LEU A 2 -5.91 -12.58 -20.43
C LEU A 2 -4.69 -12.83 -19.53
N ALA A 3 -3.50 -13.01 -20.12
CA ALA A 3 -2.23 -13.08 -19.39
C ALA A 3 -1.91 -11.77 -18.63
N LEU A 4 -2.24 -10.60 -19.19
CA LEU A 4 -2.02 -9.31 -18.52
C LEU A 4 -2.95 -9.13 -17.32
N ALA A 5 -4.21 -9.58 -17.44
CA ALA A 5 -5.16 -9.59 -16.34
C ALA A 5 -4.73 -10.55 -15.21
N LEU A 6 -4.20 -11.72 -15.56
CA LEU A 6 -3.63 -12.68 -14.60
C LEU A 6 -2.39 -12.12 -13.88
N VAL A 7 -1.48 -11.48 -14.62
CA VAL A 7 -0.30 -10.82 -14.04
C VAL A 7 -0.72 -9.69 -13.09
N GLY A 8 -1.70 -8.88 -13.47
CA GLY A 8 -2.25 -7.85 -12.59
C GLY A 8 -2.86 -8.40 -11.30
N LEU A 9 -3.51 -9.56 -11.37
CA LEU A 9 -4.06 -10.27 -10.21
C LEU A 9 -2.96 -10.77 -9.27
N LEU A 10 -1.88 -11.33 -9.81
CA LEU A 10 -0.73 -11.79 -9.03
C LEU A 10 -0.01 -10.64 -8.33
N ILE A 11 0.19 -9.51 -9.03
CA ILE A 11 0.78 -8.30 -8.44
C ILE A 11 -0.09 -7.78 -7.31
N PHE A 12 -1.42 -7.70 -7.52
CA PHE A 12 -2.34 -7.22 -6.49
C PHE A 12 -2.34 -8.11 -5.23
N PHE A 13 -2.38 -9.44 -5.39
CA PHE A 13 -2.31 -10.35 -4.26
C PHE A 13 -0.96 -10.26 -3.54
N HIS A 14 0.14 -10.12 -4.28
CA HIS A 14 1.47 -9.96 -3.69
C HIS A 14 1.54 -8.70 -2.83
N GLU A 15 1.07 -7.56 -3.34
CA GLU A 15 1.09 -6.29 -2.62
C GLU A 15 0.10 -6.25 -1.45
N TRP A 16 -1.07 -6.87 -1.58
CA TRP A 16 -2.01 -6.98 -0.46
C TRP A 16 -1.40 -7.75 0.70
N ASN A 17 -0.73 -8.88 0.40
CA ASN A 17 -0.05 -9.69 1.41
C ASN A 17 1.10 -8.91 2.06
N GLN A 18 1.84 -8.13 1.27
CA GLN A 18 2.93 -7.31 1.79
C GLN A 18 2.46 -6.23 2.79
N HIS A 19 1.32 -5.59 2.54
CA HIS A 19 0.76 -4.64 3.50
C HIS A 19 0.34 -5.31 4.81
N THR A 20 -0.21 -6.53 4.76
CA THR A 20 -0.55 -7.26 5.99
C THR A 20 0.69 -7.66 6.79
N VAL A 21 1.81 -7.95 6.12
CA VAL A 21 3.09 -8.27 6.78
C VAL A 21 3.68 -7.03 7.47
N MET A 22 3.59 -5.85 6.85
CA MET A 22 4.08 -4.60 7.49
C MET A 22 3.41 -4.30 8.82
N LEU A 23 2.09 -4.49 8.91
CA LEU A 23 1.35 -4.25 10.15
C LEU A 23 1.66 -5.34 11.20
N ALA A 24 1.94 -6.57 10.77
CA ALA A 24 2.30 -7.66 11.66
C ALA A 24 3.69 -7.44 12.30
N ASP A 25 4.66 -6.92 11.55
CA ASP A 25 6.04 -6.71 12.02
C ASP A 25 6.21 -5.46 12.92
N ARG A 26 5.14 -4.71 13.20
CA ARG A 26 5.14 -3.48 14.02
C ARG A 26 6.28 -2.52 13.63
N LEU A 27 6.39 -2.24 12.34
CA LEU A 27 7.39 -1.31 11.84
C LEU A 27 7.17 0.09 12.46
N PRO A 28 8.22 0.89 12.67
CA PRO A 28 8.11 2.21 13.32
C PRO A 28 7.35 3.21 12.44
N LEU A 29 7.25 2.92 11.15
CA LEU A 29 6.65 3.73 10.12
C LEU A 29 5.90 2.81 9.13
N VAL A 30 4.70 3.24 8.72
CA VAL A 30 3.85 2.56 7.75
C VAL A 30 3.46 3.57 6.67
N VAL A 31 3.59 3.18 5.42
CA VAL A 31 3.20 4.01 4.28
C VAL A 31 1.89 3.46 3.71
N ILE A 32 0.84 4.29 3.75
CA ILE A 32 -0.46 4.00 3.18
C ILE A 32 -0.56 4.72 1.85
N SER A 33 -0.53 3.97 0.75
CA SER A 33 -0.73 4.53 -0.59
C SER A 33 -2.19 4.45 -1.00
N THR A 34 -2.82 5.58 -1.31
CA THR A 34 -4.20 5.66 -1.82
C THR A 34 -4.31 5.29 -3.30
N MET A 35 -3.19 5.32 -4.04
CA MET A 35 -3.14 4.89 -5.45
C MET A 35 -3.47 3.40 -5.66
N HIS A 36 -3.14 2.55 -4.69
CA HIS A 36 -3.35 1.11 -4.79
C HIS A 36 -4.80 0.71 -4.45
N GLY A 37 -5.60 1.61 -3.87
CA GLY A 37 -7.03 1.39 -3.62
C GLY A 37 -7.87 1.32 -4.89
N TYR A 38 -7.35 1.80 -6.03
CA TYR A 38 -7.96 1.64 -7.35
C TYR A 38 -7.71 0.26 -7.98
N GLY A 39 -6.71 -0.48 -7.48
CA GLY A 39 -6.30 -1.79 -8.00
C GLY A 39 -7.45 -2.77 -8.22
N PRO A 40 -8.33 -3.01 -7.23
CA PRO A 40 -9.45 -3.93 -7.36
C PRO A 40 -10.41 -3.54 -8.50
N GLY A 41 -10.72 -2.24 -8.61
CA GLY A 41 -11.64 -1.72 -9.63
C GLY A 41 -11.05 -1.81 -11.05
N VAL A 42 -9.77 -1.46 -11.21
CA VAL A 42 -9.06 -1.57 -12.49
C VAL A 42 -8.95 -3.04 -12.92
N MET A 43 -8.70 -3.97 -11.99
CA MET A 43 -8.64 -5.40 -12.29
C MET A 43 -9.99 -5.96 -12.73
N LEU A 44 -11.06 -5.67 -11.98
CA LEU A 44 -12.41 -6.10 -12.33
C LEU A 44 -12.85 -5.53 -13.68
N GLY A 45 -12.59 -4.24 -13.93
CA GLY A 45 -12.86 -3.59 -15.21
C GLY A 45 -12.04 -4.18 -16.37
N GLY A 46 -10.76 -4.46 -16.14
CA GLY A 46 -9.89 -5.07 -17.14
C GLY A 46 -10.34 -6.47 -17.55
N VAL A 47 -10.68 -7.32 -16.58
CA VAL A 47 -11.16 -8.70 -16.84
C VAL A 47 -12.51 -8.68 -17.57
N THR A 48 -13.46 -7.87 -17.09
CA THR A 48 -14.80 -7.77 -17.69
C THR A 48 -14.77 -7.17 -19.09
N GLY A 49 -13.94 -6.14 -19.31
CA GLY A 49 -13.69 -5.58 -20.65
C GLY A 49 -13.05 -6.58 -21.60
N CYS A 50 -12.10 -7.40 -21.14
CA CYS A 50 -11.52 -8.48 -21.96
C CYS A 50 -12.56 -9.54 -22.35
N LEU A 51 -13.44 -9.93 -21.42
CA LEU A 51 -14.52 -10.87 -21.68
C LEU A 51 -15.52 -10.31 -22.72
N LEU A 52 -15.89 -9.02 -22.61
CA LEU A 52 -16.70 -8.34 -23.63
C LEU A 52 -16.04 -8.35 -25.00
N PHE A 53 -14.75 -8.06 -25.06
CA PHE A 53 -14.00 -8.06 -26.32
C PHE A 53 -13.99 -9.45 -26.95
N LEU A 54 -13.73 -10.51 -26.17
CA LEU A 54 -13.75 -11.89 -26.65
C LEU A 54 -15.15 -12.30 -27.11
N LEU A 55 -16.19 -11.92 -26.36
CA LEU A 55 -17.58 -12.19 -26.72
C LEU A 55 -17.92 -11.52 -28.06
N TYR A 56 -17.55 -10.25 -28.23
CA TYR A 56 -17.75 -9.49 -29.47
C TYR A 56 -16.98 -10.08 -30.66
N PHE A 57 -15.72 -10.50 -30.44
CA PHE A 57 -14.91 -11.17 -31.45
C PHE A 57 -15.52 -12.50 -31.88
N PHE A 58 -15.97 -13.32 -30.92
CA PHE A 58 -16.62 -14.61 -31.19
C PHE A 58 -17.94 -14.43 -31.96
N TYR A 59 -18.71 -13.40 -31.63
CA TYR A 59 -19.91 -13.02 -32.39
C TYR A 59 -19.61 -12.66 -33.85
N ARG A 60 -18.65 -11.76 -34.09
CA ARG A 60 -18.31 -11.29 -35.44
C ARG A 60 -17.63 -12.36 -36.30
N CYS A 61 -16.76 -13.17 -35.71
CA CYS A 61 -15.93 -14.13 -36.45
C CYS A 61 -16.59 -15.50 -36.62
N VAL A 62 -17.36 -15.98 -35.62
CA VAL A 62 -17.84 -17.38 -35.58
C VAL A 62 -19.33 -17.47 -35.85
N LEU A 63 -20.16 -16.79 -35.05
CA LEU A 63 -21.60 -17.04 -35.06
C LEU A 63 -22.35 -16.33 -36.18
N LYS A 64 -21.95 -15.10 -36.57
CA LYS A 64 -22.61 -14.24 -37.58
C LYS A 64 -24.13 -14.05 -37.44
N LYS A 65 -24.75 -14.64 -36.42
CA LYS A 65 -26.16 -14.56 -36.04
C LYS A 65 -26.25 -14.25 -34.56
N GLU A 66 -27.09 -13.26 -34.23
CA GLU A 66 -27.38 -12.88 -32.86
C GLU A 66 -28.20 -13.98 -32.18
N THR A 67 -27.64 -14.60 -31.14
CA THR A 67 -28.37 -15.52 -30.27
C THR A 67 -28.92 -14.76 -29.06
N SER A 68 -30.05 -15.20 -28.51
CA SER A 68 -30.60 -14.63 -27.27
C SER A 68 -29.62 -14.72 -26.09
N PHE A 69 -28.74 -15.74 -26.09
CA PHE A 69 -27.66 -15.88 -25.11
C PHE A 69 -26.64 -14.75 -25.19
N PHE A 70 -26.27 -14.30 -26.40
CA PHE A 70 -25.32 -13.21 -26.58
C PHE A 70 -25.84 -11.91 -25.94
N LYS A 71 -27.10 -11.54 -26.18
CA LYS A 71 -27.72 -10.34 -25.57
C LYS A 71 -27.77 -10.40 -24.04
N LYS A 72 -28.05 -11.58 -23.48
CA LYS A 72 -28.05 -11.77 -22.02
C LYS A 72 -26.65 -11.65 -21.43
N ALA A 73 -25.65 -12.27 -22.08
CA ALA A 73 -24.25 -12.22 -21.64
C ALA A 73 -23.67 -10.81 -21.76
N GLU A 74 -23.94 -10.09 -22.86
CA GLU A 74 -23.54 -8.71 -23.06
C GLU A 74 -24.13 -7.80 -21.98
N LYS A 75 -25.44 -7.91 -21.70
CA LYS A 75 -26.09 -7.11 -20.64
C LYS A 75 -25.49 -7.40 -19.26
N ALA A 76 -25.22 -8.67 -18.94
CA ALA A 76 -24.60 -9.06 -17.68
C ALA A 76 -23.18 -8.49 -17.54
N LEU A 77 -22.37 -8.59 -18.60
CA LEU A 77 -21.01 -8.05 -18.63
C LEU A 77 -20.98 -6.52 -18.60
N ALA A 78 -21.93 -5.86 -19.27
CA ALA A 78 -22.08 -4.40 -19.23
C ALA A 78 -22.45 -3.92 -17.81
N MET A 79 -23.37 -4.63 -17.13
CA MET A 79 -23.66 -4.37 -15.71
C MET A 79 -22.42 -4.58 -14.82
N LEU A 80 -21.62 -5.60 -15.09
CA LEU A 80 -20.37 -5.87 -14.38
C LEU A 80 -19.31 -4.78 -14.60
N MET A 81 -19.21 -4.22 -15.81
CA MET A 81 -18.36 -3.05 -16.11
C MET A 81 -18.84 -1.80 -15.36
N LEU A 82 -20.15 -1.61 -15.23
CA LEU A 82 -20.69 -0.49 -14.47
C LEU A 82 -20.42 -0.66 -12.97
N ALA A 83 -20.53 -1.90 -12.46
CA ALA A 83 -20.16 -2.25 -11.10
C ALA A 83 -18.65 -2.07 -10.83
N SER A 84 -17.78 -2.45 -11.76
CA SER A 84 -16.33 -2.26 -11.60
C SER A 84 -15.95 -0.78 -11.51
N LEU A 85 -16.64 0.08 -12.26
CA LEU A 85 -16.48 1.52 -12.16
C LEU A 85 -16.89 2.04 -10.78
N LEU A 86 -18.03 1.58 -10.25
CA LEU A 86 -18.48 1.92 -8.89
C LEU A 86 -17.47 1.44 -7.83
N VAL A 87 -16.90 0.25 -7.99
CA VAL A 87 -15.85 -0.27 -7.10
C VAL A 87 -14.55 0.53 -7.24
N LEU A 88 -14.21 1.02 -8.43
CA LEU A 88 -13.01 1.84 -8.63
C LEU A 88 -13.11 3.16 -7.84
N PHE A 89 -14.27 3.81 -7.84
CA PHE A 89 -14.47 5.05 -7.09
C PHE A 89 -14.78 4.82 -5.61
N GLY A 90 -15.73 3.93 -5.29
CA GLY A 90 -16.18 3.67 -3.92
C GLY A 90 -15.24 2.78 -3.13
N GLY A 91 -14.61 1.79 -3.78
CA GLY A 91 -13.68 0.86 -3.15
C GLY A 91 -12.43 1.55 -2.64
N ASN A 92 -11.92 2.57 -3.36
CA ASN A 92 -10.77 3.35 -2.90
C ASN A 92 -11.03 4.00 -1.53
N PHE A 93 -12.20 4.63 -1.37
CA PHE A 93 -12.57 5.29 -0.11
C PHE A 93 -12.68 4.29 1.05
N LEU A 94 -13.36 3.17 0.83
CA LEU A 94 -13.55 2.15 1.85
C LEU A 94 -12.23 1.48 2.26
N ILE A 95 -11.37 1.14 1.30
CA ILE A 95 -10.07 0.50 1.57
C ILE A 95 -9.15 1.48 2.31
N ALA A 96 -9.09 2.73 1.85
CA ALA A 96 -8.30 3.76 2.53
C ALA A 96 -8.79 3.99 3.96
N SER A 97 -10.11 4.13 4.16
CA SER A 97 -10.71 4.30 5.49
C SER A 97 -10.41 3.12 6.40
N HIS A 98 -10.51 1.89 5.90
CA HIS A 98 -10.25 0.70 6.69
C HIS A 98 -8.76 0.60 7.10
N ARG A 99 -7.84 0.90 6.19
CA ARG A 99 -6.39 0.91 6.50
C ARG A 99 -6.02 1.98 7.51
N ARG A 100 -6.58 3.20 7.38
CA ARG A 100 -6.39 4.27 8.38
C ARG A 100 -6.91 3.84 9.75
N SER A 101 -8.09 3.22 9.81
CA SER A 101 -8.65 2.73 11.07
C SER A 101 -7.78 1.63 11.70
N GLN A 102 -7.18 0.74 10.91
CA GLN A 102 -6.26 -0.27 11.44
C GLN A 102 -4.97 0.35 11.96
N ALA A 103 -4.41 1.34 11.26
CA ALA A 103 -3.21 2.06 11.70
C ALA A 103 -3.47 2.81 13.02
N ASP A 104 -4.61 3.49 13.13
CA ASP A 104 -5.03 4.20 14.34
C ASP A 104 -5.22 3.23 15.53
N GLN A 105 -5.91 2.11 15.32
CA GLN A 105 -6.08 1.06 16.33
C GLN A 105 -4.75 0.42 16.77
N ALA A 106 -3.76 0.38 15.87
CA ALA A 106 -2.43 -0.11 16.18
C ALA A 106 -1.56 0.95 16.90
N GLY A 107 -2.04 2.18 17.10
CA GLY A 107 -1.35 3.25 17.81
C GLY A 107 -0.38 4.05 16.94
N TYR A 108 -0.60 4.10 15.63
CA TYR A 108 0.14 4.98 14.73
C TYR A 108 -0.57 6.32 14.60
N VAL A 109 0.22 7.37 14.43
CA VAL A 109 -0.23 8.75 14.21
C VAL A 109 0.13 9.16 12.77
N SER A 110 -0.79 9.83 12.09
CA SER A 110 -0.55 10.34 10.74
C SER A 110 0.45 11.51 10.77
N CYS A 111 1.49 11.44 9.94
CA CYS A 111 2.39 12.57 9.74
C CYS A 111 1.75 13.65 8.85
N PRO A 112 2.05 14.94 9.08
CA PRO A 112 1.61 16.00 8.20
C PRO A 112 2.19 15.80 6.79
N MET A 113 1.38 16.04 5.76
CA MET A 113 1.75 15.85 4.34
C MET A 113 2.99 16.66 3.89
N THR A 114 3.43 17.63 4.69
CA THR A 114 4.58 18.49 4.38
C THR A 114 5.91 17.93 4.90
N THR A 115 5.92 16.90 5.74
CA THR A 115 7.12 16.49 6.47
C THR A 115 7.82 15.28 5.83
N LEU A 116 7.10 14.16 5.67
CA LEU A 116 7.59 12.93 5.03
C LEU A 116 6.86 12.70 3.70
N LEU A 117 7.61 12.30 2.67
CA LEU A 117 7.11 12.10 1.29
C LEU A 117 6.31 13.29 0.73
N SER A 118 6.67 14.53 1.08
CA SER A 118 6.01 15.76 0.59
C SER A 118 5.85 15.86 -0.94
N ASN A 119 6.65 15.12 -1.72
CA ASN A 119 6.57 15.08 -3.18
C ASN A 119 5.48 14.10 -3.71
N ARG A 120 4.78 13.37 -2.85
CA ARG A 120 3.79 12.35 -3.23
C ARG A 120 2.46 12.55 -2.52
N ILE A 121 1.54 13.22 -3.20
CA ILE A 121 0.19 13.55 -2.70
C ILE A 121 -0.67 12.31 -2.43
N THR A 122 -0.39 11.19 -3.10
CA THR A 122 -1.17 9.94 -3.00
C THR A 122 -0.64 8.97 -1.95
N MET A 123 0.27 9.40 -1.09
CA MET A 123 0.85 8.58 -0.02
C MET A 123 0.71 9.29 1.31
N GLU A 124 0.24 8.56 2.30
CA GLU A 124 0.11 9.00 3.68
C GLU A 124 1.08 8.19 4.53
N VAL A 125 1.81 8.87 5.40
CA VAL A 125 2.78 8.23 6.29
C VAL A 125 2.22 8.22 7.70
N TRP A 126 2.32 7.07 8.35
CA TRP A 126 1.84 6.83 9.70
C TRP A 126 3.02 6.33 10.54
N VAL A 127 3.24 6.90 11.72
CA VAL A 127 4.38 6.60 12.59
C VAL A 127 3.95 6.33 14.02
N HIS A 128 4.71 5.51 14.73
CA HIS A 128 4.46 5.30 16.17
C HIS A 128 4.87 6.49 17.04
N ASN A 129 5.87 7.26 16.61
CA ASN A 129 6.35 8.44 17.32
C ASN A 129 6.36 9.64 16.39
N GLU A 130 5.62 10.68 16.74
CA GLU A 130 5.49 11.91 15.95
C GLU A 130 6.84 12.59 15.68
N SER A 131 7.84 12.43 16.56
CA SER A 131 9.17 12.98 16.34
C SER A 131 9.83 12.45 15.06
N LEU A 132 9.48 11.22 14.64
CA LEU A 132 9.99 10.60 13.40
C LEU A 132 9.51 11.35 12.16
N CYS A 133 8.36 12.04 12.23
CA CYS A 133 7.83 12.83 11.12
C CYS A 133 8.76 13.98 10.70
N TYR A 134 9.57 14.49 11.63
CA TYR A 134 10.43 15.67 11.42
C TYR A 134 11.92 15.33 11.35
N ASP A 135 12.28 14.05 11.41
CA ASP A 135 13.67 13.61 11.31
C ASP A 135 14.15 13.69 9.85
N ASN A 136 15.13 14.57 9.60
CA ASN A 136 15.68 14.78 8.26
C ASN A 136 16.35 13.53 7.70
N ASP A 137 17.01 12.72 8.53
CA ASP A 137 17.67 11.52 8.05
C ASP A 137 16.63 10.51 7.59
N ILE A 138 15.53 10.34 8.34
CA ILE A 138 14.42 9.47 7.94
C ILE A 138 13.79 9.97 6.65
N ARG A 139 13.64 11.29 6.50
CA ARG A 139 13.16 11.91 5.25
C ARG A 139 14.06 11.60 4.06
N HIS A 140 15.37 11.49 4.26
CA HIS A 140 16.30 11.10 3.20
C HIS A 140 16.25 9.60 2.87
N LEU A 141 15.97 8.75 3.86
CA LEU A 141 15.80 7.30 3.66
C LEU A 141 14.47 6.96 2.96
N VAL A 142 13.38 7.65 3.31
CA VAL A 142 12.04 7.36 2.77
C VAL A 142 11.67 8.37 1.70
N GLN A 143 12.04 8.08 0.45
CA GLN A 143 11.75 8.96 -0.69
C GLN A 143 10.62 8.42 -1.57
N ARG A 144 10.54 7.10 -1.71
CA ARG A 144 9.54 6.43 -2.57
C ARG A 144 8.41 5.82 -1.75
N GLY A 145 8.63 5.54 -0.47
CA GLY A 145 7.67 4.86 0.40
C GLY A 145 7.61 3.36 0.14
N THR A 146 8.69 2.76 -0.34
CA THR A 146 8.75 1.31 -0.56
C THR A 146 8.99 0.55 0.74
N ILE A 147 8.66 -0.73 0.74
CA ILE A 147 8.86 -1.62 1.89
C ILE A 147 10.33 -1.67 2.32
N GLU A 148 11.23 -1.72 1.34
CA GLU A 148 12.67 -1.76 1.56
C GLU A 148 13.16 -0.50 2.29
N GLU A 149 12.67 0.68 1.88
CA GLU A 149 12.99 1.95 2.55
C GLU A 149 12.48 1.96 3.99
N VAL A 150 11.27 1.46 4.24
CA VAL A 150 10.69 1.35 5.59
C VAL A 150 11.51 0.40 6.47
N GLN A 151 11.94 -0.75 5.93
CA GLN A 151 12.82 -1.69 6.64
C GLN A 151 14.19 -1.07 6.92
N GLN A 152 14.73 -0.30 5.99
CA GLN A 152 16.00 0.41 6.16
C GLN A 152 15.90 1.45 7.28
N VAL A 153 14.78 2.17 7.40
CA VAL A 153 14.52 3.07 8.54
C VAL A 153 14.52 2.31 9.86
N GLN A 154 13.88 1.15 9.91
CA GLN A 154 13.89 0.33 11.14
C GLN A 154 15.30 -0.09 11.53
N GLN A 155 16.11 -0.56 10.57
CA GLN A 155 17.50 -0.92 10.83
C GLN A 155 18.33 0.28 11.32
N HIS A 156 18.12 1.46 10.72
CA HIS A 156 18.78 2.70 11.12
C HIS A 156 18.41 3.13 12.54
N LEU A 157 17.13 3.07 12.89
CA LEU A 157 16.66 3.39 14.24
C LEU A 157 17.22 2.44 15.30
N VAL A 158 17.25 1.14 15.02
CA VAL A 158 17.86 0.14 15.91
C VAL A 158 19.36 0.39 16.07
N ALA A 159 20.08 0.74 15.00
CA ALA A 159 21.50 1.05 15.06
C ALA A 159 21.78 2.29 15.91
N ARG A 160 20.99 3.36 15.73
CA ARG A 160 21.10 4.58 16.55
C ARG A 160 20.83 4.31 18.02
N GLN A 161 19.81 3.52 18.34
CA GLN A 161 19.47 3.19 19.72
C GLN A 161 20.61 2.43 20.40
N LYS A 162 21.19 1.44 19.71
CA LYS A 162 22.38 0.72 20.22
C LYS A 162 23.57 1.64 20.48
N GLN A 163 23.80 2.62 19.60
CA GLN A 163 24.88 3.60 19.78
C GLN A 163 24.62 4.50 21.00
N GLN A 164 23.37 4.93 21.20
CA GLN A 164 22.99 5.74 22.36
C GLN A 164 23.14 4.96 23.67
N ASP A 165 22.68 3.71 23.71
CA ASP A 165 22.79 2.83 24.88
C ASP A 165 24.27 2.56 25.22
N ALA A 166 25.11 2.32 24.21
CA ALA A 166 26.55 2.12 24.41
C ALA A 166 27.22 3.38 24.99
N ARG A 167 26.86 4.57 24.48
CA ARG A 167 27.36 5.85 25.02
C ARG A 167 26.92 6.06 26.47
N GLN A 168 25.67 5.76 26.81
CA GLN A 168 25.17 5.91 28.18
C GLN A 168 25.89 4.97 29.15
N ARG A 169 26.11 3.71 28.75
CA ARG A 169 26.87 2.75 29.57
C ARG A 169 28.31 3.20 29.82
N PHE A 170 28.96 3.74 28.79
CA PHE A 170 30.32 4.27 28.91
C PHE A 170 30.38 5.45 29.88
N LEU A 171 29.47 6.42 29.75
CA LEU A 171 29.38 7.57 30.66
C LEU A 171 29.09 7.14 32.11
N GLN A 172 28.23 6.14 32.30
CA GLN A 172 27.92 5.62 33.63
C GLN A 172 29.12 4.93 34.29
N GLN A 173 29.93 4.20 33.51
CA GLN A 173 31.17 3.60 33.99
C GLN A 173 32.19 4.66 34.41
N GLU A 174 32.38 5.70 33.61
CA GLU A 174 33.27 6.82 33.96
C GLU A 174 32.83 7.53 35.25
N GLN A 175 31.53 7.72 35.45
CA GLN A 175 31.01 8.35 36.67
C GLN A 175 31.22 7.49 37.92
N LEU A 176 31.06 6.17 37.81
CA LEU A 176 31.33 5.24 38.92
C LEU A 176 32.82 5.23 39.26
N SER A 177 33.70 5.10 38.26
CA SER A 177 35.15 5.15 38.46
C SER A 177 35.65 6.48 39.04
N ARG A 178 34.93 7.58 38.81
CA ARG A 178 35.26 8.91 39.36
C ARG A 178 34.77 9.12 40.80
N ASN A 179 33.71 8.42 41.23
CA ASN A 179 33.18 8.52 42.59
C ASN A 179 33.88 7.56 43.58
N ASP A 180 34.54 6.52 43.08
CA ASP A 180 35.26 5.51 43.90
C ASP A 180 36.73 5.89 44.20
N GLY A 181 37.22 7.04 43.72
CA GLY A 181 38.58 7.55 43.97
C GLY A 181 38.59 8.88 44.70
#